data_AF-A0A3M2B7G1-F1
#
_entry.id   AF-A0A3M2B7G1-F1
#
_cell.length_a   1.000
_cell.length_b   1.000
_cell.length_c   1.000
_cell.angle_alpha   90.00
_cell.angle_beta   90.00
_cell.angle_gamma   90.00
#
_symmetry.space_group_name_H-M   'P 1'
#
loop_
_entity.id
_entity.type
_entity.pdbx_description
1 polymer ?
#
loop_
_entity_poly.entity_id
_entity_poly.type
_entity_poly.pdbx_seq_one_letter_code
_entity_poly.pdbx_strand_id
1 'polypeptide(L)' 'MGTRKWLRYGISLVMMGLGVGIIYYEYLLYRRSEGLLLGSLLILWAFVRLWALRYFVERPTR' A
#
# COMPACT_ATOMS: atom_id res chain seq x y z
N MET A 1 -3.29 12.01 21.02
CA MET A 1 -2.85 11.92 19.60
C MET A 1 -3.63 10.82 18.90
N GLY A 2 -4.44 11.21 17.91
CA GLY A 2 -5.66 10.47 17.54
C GLY A 2 -5.44 9.10 16.89
N THR A 3 -6.12 8.10 17.46
CA THR A 3 -6.30 6.73 16.97
C THR A 3 -6.65 6.64 15.48
N ARG A 4 -7.31 7.67 14.93
CA ARG A 4 -7.62 7.81 13.49
C ARG A 4 -6.40 7.90 12.57
N LYS A 5 -5.29 8.52 13.00
CA LYS A 5 -4.05 8.56 12.21
C LYS A 5 -3.39 7.18 12.20
N TRP A 6 -3.29 6.54 13.36
CA TRP A 6 -2.74 5.19 13.51
C TRP A 6 -3.48 4.14 12.68
N LEU A 7 -4.82 4.17 12.69
CA LEU A 7 -5.63 3.26 11.88
C LEU A 7 -5.34 3.40 10.38
N ARG A 8 -5.13 4.65 9.90
CA ARG A 8 -4.83 4.94 8.49
C ARG A 8 -3.44 4.47 8.08
N TYR A 9 -2.42 4.66 8.92
CA TYR A 9 -1.08 4.14 8.67
C TYR A 9 -1.03 2.61 8.74
N GLY A 10 -1.78 2.00 9.68
CA GLY A 10 -1.89 0.55 9.80
C GLY A 10 -2.47 -0.12 8.55
N ILE A 11 -3.50 0.47 7.95
CA ILE A 11 -4.09 -0.03 6.69
C ILE A 11 -3.06 0.00 5.54
N SER A 12 -2.24 1.04 5.44
CA SER A 12 -1.16 1.10 4.44
C SER A 12 -0.09 0.03 4.67
N LEU A 13 0.25 -0.27 5.92
CA LEU A 13 1.19 -1.34 6.25
C LEU A 13 0.63 -2.72 5.85
N VAL A 14 -0.65 -2.98 6.11
CA VAL A 14 -1.34 -4.22 5.69
C VAL A 14 -1.39 -4.33 4.17
N MET A 15 -1.66 -3.24 3.45
CA MET A 15 -1.64 -3.24 1.97
C MET A 15 -0.24 -3.52 1.41
N MET A 16 0.82 -2.97 2.01
CA MET A 16 2.20 -3.32 1.63
C MET A 16 2.48 -4.82 1.88
N GLY A 17 2.10 -5.34 3.04
CA GLY A 17 2.27 -6.76 3.38
C GLY A 17 1.52 -7.68 2.42
N LEU A 18 0.27 -7.34 2.07
CA LEU A 18 -0.52 -8.08 1.09
C LEU A 18 0.09 -8.01 -0.32
N GLY A 19 0.57 -6.84 -0.75
CA GLY A 19 1.24 -6.69 -2.04
C GLY A 19 2.50 -7.55 -2.14
N VAL A 20 3.35 -7.53 -1.12
CA VAL A 20 4.54 -8.40 -1.05
C VAL A 20 4.14 -9.88 -0.97
N GLY A 21 3.11 -10.20 -0.22
CA GLY A 21 2.58 -11.57 -0.10
C GLY A 21 2.09 -12.12 -1.44
N ILE A 22 1.35 -11.32 -2.22
CA ILE A 22 0.89 -11.69 -3.57
C ILE A 22 2.07 -11.88 -4.51
N ILE A 23 3.05 -10.97 -4.50
CA ILE A 23 4.26 -11.15 -5.31
C ILE A 23 4.96 -12.44 -4.92
N TYR A 24 5.15 -12.71 -3.63
CA TYR A 24 5.84 -13.90 -3.17
C TYR A 24 5.06 -15.17 -3.54
N TYR A 25 3.76 -15.22 -3.31
CA TYR A 25 2.96 -16.41 -3.56
C TYR A 25 2.78 -16.68 -5.06
N GLU A 26 2.60 -15.65 -5.87
CA GLU A 26 2.25 -15.81 -7.27
C GLU A 26 3.49 -15.85 -8.18
N TYR A 27 4.53 -15.07 -7.85
CA TYR A 27 5.78 -15.09 -8.59
C TYR A 27 6.64 -16.31 -8.24
N LEU A 28 6.74 -16.65 -6.95
CA LEU A 28 7.65 -17.72 -6.50
C LEU A 28 7.03 -19.11 -6.69
N LEU A 29 5.72 -19.25 -6.47
CA LEU A 29 5.01 -20.53 -6.58
C LEU A 29 4.53 -20.82 -8.01
N TYR A 30 4.10 -19.80 -8.76
CA TYR A 30 3.50 -19.97 -10.09
C TYR A 30 4.33 -19.38 -11.25
N ARG A 31 5.48 -18.72 -10.98
CA ARG A 31 6.33 -18.04 -11.99
C ARG A 31 5.56 -17.13 -12.96
N ARG A 32 4.40 -16.64 -12.51
CA ARG A 32 3.45 -15.93 -13.36
C ARG A 32 3.72 -14.44 -13.26
N SER A 33 4.04 -13.83 -14.40
CA SER A 33 4.34 -12.40 -14.50
C SER A 33 3.15 -11.51 -14.10
N GLU A 34 1.93 -12.04 -14.18
CA GLU A 34 0.70 -11.37 -13.74
C GLU A 34 0.72 -11.02 -12.25
N GLY A 35 1.36 -11.84 -11.41
CA GLY A 35 1.52 -11.59 -9.98
C GLY A 35 2.46 -10.44 -9.65
N LEU A 36 3.48 -10.22 -10.50
CA LEU A 36 4.33 -9.03 -10.40
C LEU A 36 3.55 -7.76 -10.73
N LEU A 37 2.71 -7.79 -11.77
CA LEU A 37 1.88 -6.64 -12.15
C LEU A 37 0.87 -6.31 -11.06
N LEU A 38 0.10 -7.29 -10.60
CA LEU A 38 -0.92 -7.11 -9.55
C LEU A 38 -0.30 -6.68 -8.22
N GLY A 39 0.81 -7.32 -7.83
CA GLY A 39 1.54 -6.97 -6.62
C GLY A 39 2.17 -5.58 -6.68
N SER A 40 2.80 -5.22 -7.79
CA SER A 40 3.37 -3.88 -7.99
C SER A 40 2.29 -2.81 -8.03
N LEU A 41 1.13 -3.10 -8.64
CA LEU A 41 -0.02 -2.20 -8.66
C LEU A 41 -0.57 -1.95 -7.25
N LEU A 42 -0.65 -2.99 -6.40
CA LEU A 42 -1.05 -2.87 -5.01
C LEU A 42 -0.06 -2.06 -4.17
N ILE A 43 1.24 -2.28 -4.37
CA ILE A 43 2.29 -1.50 -3.69
C ILE A 43 2.24 -0.04 -4.12
N LEU A 44 2.12 0.22 -5.44
CA LEU A 44 1.99 1.57 -5.98
C LEU A 44 0.73 2.26 -5.43
N TRP A 45 -0.39 1.55 -5.37
CA TRP A 45 -1.64 2.05 -4.78
C TRP A 45 -1.48 2.38 -3.29
N ALA A 46 -0.82 1.52 -2.52
CA ALA A 46 -0.52 1.78 -1.11
C ALA A 46 0.34 3.05 -0.95
N PHE A 47 1.32 3.26 -1.85
CA PHE A 47 2.17 4.45 -1.89
C PHE A 47 1.38 5.72 -2.24
N VAL A 48 0.55 5.67 -3.29
CA VAL A 48 -0.32 6.77 -3.70
C VAL A 48 -1.29 7.13 -2.56
N ARG A 49 -1.81 6.13 -1.84
CA ARG A 49 -2.70 6.35 -0.69
C ARG A 49 -1.99 7.04 0.48
N LEU A 50 -0.76 6.63 0.79
CA LEU A 50 0.10 7.31 1.77
C LEU A 50 0.41 8.74 1.34
N TRP A 51 0.70 8.96 0.05
CA TRP A 51 1.01 10.26 -0.50
C TRP A 51 -0.20 11.20 -0.48
N ALA A 52 -1.39 10.71 -0.86
CA ALA A 52 -2.65 11.46 -0.77
C ALA A 52 -3.00 11.80 0.68
N LEU A 53 -2.81 10.86 1.61
CA LEU A 53 -2.99 11.11 3.05
C LEU A 53 -2.03 12.18 3.55
N ARG A 54 -0.76 12.10 3.15
CA ARG A 54 0.25 13.10 3.48
C ARG A 54 -0.14 14.47 2.92
N TYR A 55 -0.52 14.53 1.65
CA TYR A 55 -0.93 15.76 0.97
C TYR A 55 -2.19 16.41 1.59
N PHE A 56 -3.19 15.61 1.97
CA PHE A 56 -4.40 16.12 2.63
C PHE A 56 -4.15 16.52 4.11
N VAL A 57 -3.20 15.89 4.79
CA VAL A 57 -2.89 16.20 6.20
C VAL A 57 -1.87 17.32 6.34
N GLU A 58 -0.90 17.44 5.42
CA GLU A 58 0.14 18.48 5.39
C GLU A 58 -0.23 19.70 4.56
N ARG A 59 -1.42 19.74 3.93
CA ARG A 59 -2.04 21.00 3.50
C ARG A 59 -3.10 21.43 4.51
N PRO A 60 -2.71 21.99 5.68
CA PRO A 60 -3.61 22.92 6.33
C PRO A 60 -3.80 24.08 5.36
N THR A 61 -5.03 24.19 4.87
CA THR A 61 -5.58 25.35 4.17
C THR A 61 -4.94 26.63 4.72
N ARG A 62 -4.24 27.35 3.85
CA ARG A 62 -3.88 28.74 4.11
C ARG A 62 -5.07 29.61 3.76
#